data_AF-A0A1Z4C494-F1
#
_entry.id   AF-A0A1Z4C494-F1
#
_cell.length_a   1.000
_cell.length_b   1.000
_cell.length_c   1.000
_cell.angle_alpha   90.00
_cell.angle_beta   90.00
_cell.angle_gamma   90.00
#
_symmetry.space_group_name_H-M   'P 1'
#
loop_
_entity.id
_entity.type
_entity.pdbx_description
1 polymer ?
#
loop_
_entity_poly.entity_id
_entity_poly.type
_entity_poly.pdbx_seq_one_letter_code
_entity_poly.pdbx_strand_id
1 'polypeptide(L)'
;MKKRHDVDELAKQLTTAAATPLHKSTPVAAPPPEIIEPSAPPVQKKKQKSDAIPVFLRLPAAMYKHYDDIAIARTKETGRGVSVQQVIIEQLESVQ
;
A
#
# COMPACT_ATOMS: atom_id res chain seq x y z
N MET A 1 -14.83 12.09 -38.90
CA MET A 1 -13.38 12.03 -38.66
C MET A 1 -13.02 13.11 -37.64
N LYS A 2 -12.87 12.75 -36.36
CA LYS A 2 -12.66 13.72 -35.26
C LYS A 2 -11.22 13.64 -34.76
N LYS A 3 -10.56 14.81 -34.82
CA LYS A 3 -9.46 15.27 -33.96
C LYS A 3 -8.12 14.54 -34.05
N ARG A 4 -7.27 14.99 -34.98
CA ARG A 4 -5.80 14.83 -34.89
C ARG A 4 -5.11 15.98 -34.13
N HIS A 5 -5.86 17.03 -33.77
CA HIS A 5 -5.32 18.21 -33.10
C HIS A 5 -4.86 17.99 -31.65
N ASP A 6 -5.39 16.98 -30.95
CA ASP A 6 -5.05 16.72 -29.54
C ASP A 6 -3.61 16.24 -29.33
N VAL A 7 -3.09 15.43 -30.26
CA VAL A 7 -1.79 14.78 -30.08
C VAL A 7 -0.64 15.78 -30.21
N ASP A 8 -0.77 16.73 -31.13
CA ASP A 8 0.24 17.76 -31.35
C ASP A 8 0.27 18.81 -30.22
N GLU A 9 -0.87 19.10 -29.58
CA GLU A 9 -0.90 19.94 -28.38
C GLU A 9 -0.24 19.23 -27.19
N LEU A 10 -0.48 17.94 -27.03
CA LEU A 10 0.08 17.16 -25.92
C LEU A 10 1.60 17.02 -26.05
N ALA A 11 2.10 16.84 -27.28
CA ALA A 11 3.54 16.83 -27.55
C ALA A 11 4.19 18.17 -27.20
N LYS A 12 3.57 19.30 -27.54
CA LYS A 12 4.04 20.65 -27.17
C LYS A 12 4.02 20.86 -25.66
N GLN A 13 3.00 20.39 -24.96
CA GLN A 13 2.93 20.49 -23.50
C GLN A 13 4.03 19.68 -22.81
N LEU A 14 4.32 18.46 -23.30
CA LEU A 14 5.40 17.63 -22.76
C LEU A 14 6.80 18.21 -23.03
N THR A 15 7.04 18.78 -24.21
CA THR A 15 8.34 19.43 -24.49
C THR A 15 8.52 20.69 -23.64
N THR A 16 7.45 21.44 -23.41
CA THR A 16 7.50 22.65 -22.57
C THR A 16 7.76 22.28 -21.10
N ALA A 17 7.14 21.21 -20.59
CA ALA A 17 7.35 20.72 -19.23
C ALA A 17 8.75 20.15 -19.01
N ALA A 18 9.32 19.46 -20.01
CA ALA A 18 10.67 18.91 -19.95
C ALA A 18 11.78 19.98 -20.07
N ALA A 19 11.48 21.12 -20.70
CA ALA A 19 12.42 22.23 -20.89
C ALA A 19 12.45 23.22 -19.72
N THR A 20 11.61 23.06 -18.69
CA THR A 20 11.65 23.88 -17.47
C THR A 20 12.72 23.36 -16.50
N PRO A 21 13.87 24.05 -16.33
CA PRO A 21 14.83 23.69 -15.30
C PRO A 21 14.23 23.96 -13.91
N LEU A 22 14.34 22.99 -13.00
CA LEU A 22 13.89 23.08 -11.61
C LEU A 22 14.78 24.07 -10.83
N HIS A 23 14.52 25.37 -10.98
CA HIS A 23 15.17 26.40 -10.18
C HIS A 23 14.49 26.51 -8.81
N LYS A 24 15.32 26.33 -7.77
CA LYS A 24 15.05 26.64 -6.36
C LYS A 24 14.32 27.99 -6.24
N SER A 25 13.09 27.96 -5.74
CA SER A 25 12.29 29.17 -5.51
C SER A 25 12.71 29.87 -4.23
N THR A 26 13.06 31.16 -4.31
CA THR A 26 12.59 32.27 -3.44
C THR A 26 13.28 33.59 -3.82
N PRO A 27 12.75 34.79 -3.50
CA PRO A 27 11.37 35.15 -3.10
C PRO A 27 10.85 36.44 -3.80
N VAL A 28 9.57 36.52 -4.20
CA VAL A 28 8.85 37.82 -4.36
C VAL A 28 7.38 37.62 -3.96
N ALA A 29 6.83 38.62 -3.28
CA ALA A 29 5.68 38.60 -2.37
C ALA A 29 4.27 38.59 -3.00
N ALA A 30 3.30 38.14 -2.16
CA ALA A 30 1.82 38.27 -2.18
C ALA A 30 1.01 37.04 -2.63
N PRO A 31 -0.24 36.82 -2.13
CA PRO A 31 -0.86 36.90 -0.79
C PRO A 31 -0.95 35.47 -0.15
N PRO A 32 -1.51 35.22 1.07
CA PRO A 32 -1.30 33.93 1.75
C PRO A 32 -2.17 32.82 1.11
N PRO A 33 -1.58 31.73 0.59
CA PRO A 33 -2.35 30.55 0.24
C PRO A 33 -2.53 29.69 1.49
N GLU A 34 -3.75 29.17 1.66
CA GLU A 34 -4.08 28.13 2.64
C GLU A 34 -3.05 26.99 2.54
N ILE A 35 -2.44 26.68 3.68
CA ILE A 35 -1.47 25.62 3.83
C ILE A 35 -2.24 24.31 3.71
N ILE A 36 -2.36 23.78 2.49
CA ILE A 36 -2.67 22.38 2.27
C ILE A 36 -1.40 21.62 2.62
N GLU A 37 -1.37 21.14 3.86
CA GLU A 37 -0.29 20.33 4.41
C GLU A 37 -0.04 19.14 3.47
N PRO A 38 1.19 18.96 2.94
CA PRO A 38 1.49 17.82 2.08
C PRO A 38 1.35 16.55 2.91
N SER A 39 0.37 15.71 2.54
CA SER A 39 0.17 14.37 3.09
C SER A 39 1.50 13.65 3.19
N ALA A 40 1.95 13.41 4.43
CA ALA A 40 3.21 12.75 4.70
C ALA A 40 3.29 11.42 3.94
N PRO A 41 4.45 11.06 3.37
CA PRO A 41 4.65 9.74 2.78
C PRO A 41 4.40 8.67 3.86
N PRO A 42 3.82 7.51 3.50
CA PRO A 42 3.47 6.48 4.47
C PRO A 42 4.71 6.10 5.28
N VAL A 43 4.63 6.31 6.60
CA VAL A 43 5.69 5.99 7.54
C VAL A 43 5.94 4.48 7.43
N GLN A 44 7.05 4.10 6.80
CA GLN A 44 7.50 2.73 6.76
C GLN A 44 7.88 2.32 8.18
N LYS A 45 6.93 1.69 8.89
CA LYS A 45 7.17 1.17 10.23
C LYS A 45 8.35 0.20 10.14
N LYS A 46 9.44 0.51 10.84
CA LYS A 46 10.59 -0.38 10.97
C LYS A 46 10.07 -1.72 11.50
N LYS A 47 10.31 -2.82 10.76
CA LYS A 47 9.99 -4.17 11.21
C LYS A 47 10.70 -4.40 12.55
N GLN A 48 9.93 -4.54 13.62
CA GLN A 48 10.48 -5.05 14.88
C GLN A 48 11.08 -6.43 14.63
N LYS A 49 12.27 -6.66 15.20
CA LYS A 49 12.89 -7.99 15.20
C LYS A 49 12.03 -8.87 16.11
N SER A 50 11.20 -9.73 15.51
CA SER A 50 10.46 -10.75 16.25
C SER A 50 11.38 -11.94 16.55
N ASP A 51 11.30 -12.49 17.76
CA ASP A 51 11.92 -13.78 18.11
C ASP A 51 11.08 -14.93 17.52
N ALA A 52 10.99 -14.96 16.20
CA ALA A 52 10.17 -15.91 15.45
C ALA A 52 11.06 -16.71 14.51
N ILE A 53 10.93 -18.04 14.57
CA ILE A 53 11.62 -18.95 13.66
C ILE A 53 10.72 -19.16 12.42
N PRO A 54 11.17 -18.79 11.21
CA PRO A 54 10.40 -19.04 10.00
C PRO A 54 10.37 -20.54 9.71
N VAL A 55 9.16 -21.11 9.58
CA VAL A 55 8.95 -22.51 9.23
C VAL A 55 8.18 -22.59 7.91
N PHE A 56 8.66 -23.45 6.99
CA PHE A 56 7.96 -23.74 5.74
C PHE A 56 7.14 -25.02 5.89
N LEU A 57 5.82 -24.89 5.79
CA LEU A 57 4.87 -26.00 5.88
C LEU A 57 4.23 -26.25 4.51
N ARG A 58 4.18 -27.53 4.10
CA ARG A 58 3.39 -27.96 2.94
C ARG A 58 2.08 -28.55 3.43
N LEU A 59 1.04 -27.74 3.45
CA LEU A 59 -0.29 -28.17 3.86
C LEU A 59 -1.04 -28.79 2.67
N PRO A 60 -1.76 -29.90 2.87
CA PRO A 60 -2.74 -30.38 1.89
C PRO A 60 -3.77 -29.27 1.60
N ALA A 61 -4.21 -29.16 0.34
CA ALA A 61 -5.13 -28.10 -0.08
C ALA A 61 -6.43 -28.06 0.74
N ALA A 62 -6.96 -29.23 1.11
CA ALA A 62 -8.15 -29.33 1.96
C ALA A 62 -7.94 -28.75 3.36
N MET A 63 -6.77 -28.98 3.97
CA MET A 63 -6.45 -28.41 5.29
C MET A 63 -6.25 -26.91 5.21
N TYR A 64 -5.56 -26.42 4.17
CA TYR A 64 -5.39 -24.98 3.99
C TYR A 64 -6.74 -24.28 3.86
N LYS A 65 -7.66 -24.82 3.04
CA LYS A 65 -9.01 -24.28 2.87
C LYS A 65 -9.78 -24.22 4.20
N HIS A 66 -9.67 -25.25 5.03
CA HIS A 66 -10.31 -25.27 6.34
C HIS A 66 -9.85 -24.09 7.23
N TYR A 67 -8.53 -23.83 7.28
CA TYR A 67 -8.01 -22.69 8.04
C TYR A 67 -8.33 -21.34 7.41
N ASP A 68 -8.45 -21.28 6.08
CA ASP A 68 -8.89 -20.08 5.36
C ASP A 68 -10.34 -19.73 5.69
N ASP A 69 -11.25 -20.72 5.68
CA ASP A 69 -12.65 -20.53 6.06
C ASP A 69 -12.79 -19.99 7.51
N ILE A 70 -11.97 -20.49 8.44
CA ILE A 70 -11.91 -20.00 9.83
C ILE A 70 -11.39 -18.56 9.89
N ALA A 71 -10.33 -18.24 9.15
CA ALA A 71 -9.78 -16.89 9.10
C ALA A 71 -10.79 -15.88 8.54
N ILE A 72 -11.55 -16.28 7.51
CA ILE A 72 -12.63 -15.47 6.94
C ILE A 72 -13.76 -15.26 7.96
N ALA A 73 -14.19 -16.32 8.65
CA ALA A 73 -15.22 -16.23 9.68
C ALA A 73 -14.83 -15.24 10.79
N ARG A 74 -13.63 -15.38 11.34
CA ARG A 74 -13.12 -14.47 12.38
C ARG A 74 -12.90 -13.04 11.89
N THR A 75 -12.49 -12.87 10.63
CA THR A 75 -12.36 -11.54 10.04
C THR A 75 -13.72 -10.83 9.99
N LYS A 76 -14.79 -11.57 9.70
CA LYS A 76 -16.16 -11.04 9.72
C LYS A 76 -16.64 -10.70 11.13
N GLU A 77 -16.29 -11.52 12.13
CA GLU A 77 -16.68 -11.32 13.53
C GLU A 77 -15.96 -10.13 14.17
N THR A 78 -14.64 -10.07 14.03
CA THR A 78 -13.79 -9.07 14.72
C THR A 78 -13.70 -7.76 13.94
N GLY A 79 -14.08 -7.76 12.65
CA GLY A 79 -13.87 -6.63 11.73
C GLY A 79 -12.39 -6.32 11.45
N ARG A 80 -11.48 -7.20 11.86
CA ARG A 80 -10.02 -7.10 11.68
C ARG A 80 -9.55 -8.26 10.84
N GLY A 81 -8.73 -8.00 9.82
CA GLY A 81 -8.14 -9.05 8.99
C GLY A 81 -7.32 -10.03 9.82
N VAL A 82 -7.78 -11.28 9.90
CA VAL A 82 -7.07 -12.39 10.53
C VAL A 82 -6.37 -13.20 9.44
N SER A 83 -5.09 -13.51 9.62
CA SER A 83 -4.34 -14.32 8.67
C SER A 83 -4.49 -15.81 8.95
N VAL A 84 -4.40 -16.63 7.91
CA VAL A 84 -4.37 -18.10 8.04
C VAL A 84 -3.21 -18.54 8.95
N GLN A 85 -2.06 -17.87 8.88
CA GLN A 85 -0.92 -18.15 9.74
C GLN A 85 -1.26 -17.95 11.22
N GLN A 86 -1.99 -16.88 11.55
CA GLN A 86 -2.43 -16.60 12.91
C GLN A 86 -3.35 -17.71 13.44
N VAL A 87 -4.31 -18.16 12.62
CA VAL A 87 -5.22 -19.26 12.97
C VAL A 87 -4.44 -20.56 13.21
N ILE A 88 -3.46 -20.87 12.37
CA ILE A 88 -2.63 -22.08 12.52
C ILE A 88 -1.82 -22.03 13.82
N ILE A 89 -1.20 -20.90 14.13
CA ILE A 89 -0.40 -20.72 15.34
C ILE A 89 -1.27 -20.92 16.58
N GLU A 90 -2.43 -20.25 16.64
CA GLU A 90 -3.36 -20.39 17.78
C GLU A 90 -3.86 -21.83 17.95
N GLN A 91 -4.12 -22.54 16.84
CA GLN A 91 -4.52 -23.94 16.92
C GLN A 91 -3.39 -24.82 17.46
N LEU A 92 -2.14 -24.57 17.06
CA LEU A 92 -0.98 -25.29 17.57
C LEU A 92 -0.74 -25.03 19.07
N GLU A 93 -0.99 -23.79 19.53
CA GLU A 93 -0.94 -23.43 20.95
C GLU A 93 -2.01 -24.16 21.77
N SER A 94 -3.20 -24.37 21.21
CA SER A 94 -4.31 -25.06 21.90
C SER A 94 -4.12 -26.57 22.11
N VAL A 95 -3.14 -27.18 21.44
CA VAL A 95 -2.87 -28.62 21.48
C VAL A 95 -1.82 -28.98 22.54
N GLN A 96 -1.19 -27.98 23.18
CA GLN A 96 -0.32 -28.19 24.35
C GLN A 96 -1.13 -28.32 25.64
#